data_AF-A0A1J3EFW3-F1
#
_entry.id   AF-A0A1J3EFW3-F1
#
_cell.length_a   1.000
_cell.length_b   1.000
_cell.length_c   1.000
_cell.angle_alpha   90.00
_cell.angle_beta   90.00
_cell.angle_gamma   90.00
#
_symmetry.space_group_name_H-M   'P 1'
#
loop_
_entity.id
_entity.type
_entity.pdbx_description
1 polymer ?
#
loop_
_entity_poly.entity_id
_entity_poly.type
_entity_poly.pdbx_seq_one_letter_code
_entity_poly.pdbx_strand_id
1 'polypeptide(L)'
;GMIIRGWAPQVLILDHQATGGFVTHCGWNSLLEGVAAGLPMVTWPVGAEQFYNEKLVTQVLRTGVSVGSKRHVKVMEDFVSREKVEKAVREVLVGEEAEERRRRAKKLSEMAKAAVEEGG
;
A
#
# COMPACT_ATOMS: atom_id res chain seq x y z
N GLY A 1 7.61 6.19 17.87
CA GLY A 1 7.71 5.31 16.68
C GLY A 1 9.04 4.59 16.70
N MET A 2 9.19 3.56 15.87
CA MET A 2 10.43 2.80 15.70
C MET A 2 11.04 3.11 14.33
N ILE A 3 12.37 3.23 14.24
CA ILE A 3 13.10 3.44 12.98
C ILE A 3 14.13 2.32 12.85
N ILE A 4 14.06 1.57 11.76
CA ILE A 4 15.04 0.52 11.41
C ILE A 4 15.90 1.08 10.26
N ARG A 5 17.23 0.94 10.36
CA ARG A 5 18.16 1.35 9.31
C ARG A 5 18.76 0.10 8.65
N GLY A 6 18.63 -0.01 7.33
CA GLY A 6 19.09 -1.17 6.58
C GLY A 6 17.99 -2.22 6.42
N TRP A 7 18.33 -3.48 6.69
CA TRP A 7 17.40 -4.60 6.52
C TRP A 7 16.34 -4.64 7.63
N ALA A 8 15.10 -4.91 7.24
CA ALA A 8 13.99 -5.19 8.15
C ALA A 8 13.32 -6.51 7.74
N PRO A 9 12.77 -7.29 8.68
CA PRO A 9 12.02 -8.50 8.37
C PRO A 9 10.64 -8.15 7.80
N GLN A 10 10.59 -7.59 6.58
CA GLN A 10 9.41 -6.95 5.99
C GLN A 10 8.18 -7.85 5.99
N VAL A 11 8.30 -9.10 5.53
CA VAL A 11 7.18 -10.06 5.50
C VAL A 11 6.60 -10.28 6.91
N LEU A 12 7.45 -10.46 7.92
CA LEU A 12 7.00 -10.66 9.30
C LEU A 12 6.34 -9.40 9.88
N ILE A 13 6.80 -8.21 9.49
CA ILE A 13 6.20 -6.94 9.91
C ILE A 13 4.82 -6.77 9.25
N LEU A 14 4.70 -7.03 7.94
CA LEU A 14 3.45 -6.88 7.22
C LEU A 14 2.39 -7.90 7.69
N ASP A 15 2.77 -9.13 8.00
CA ASP A 15 1.85 -10.18 8.47
C ASP A 15 1.46 -10.05 9.96
N HIS A 16 2.06 -9.10 10.69
CA HIS A 16 1.79 -8.91 12.10
C HIS A 16 0.43 -8.22 12.34
N GLN A 17 -0.36 -8.72 13.30
CA GLN A 17 -1.70 -8.20 13.62
C GLN A 17 -1.74 -6.72 14.02
N ALA A 18 -0.64 -6.17 14.52
CA ALA A 18 -0.52 -4.75 14.87
C ALA A 18 -0.32 -3.82 13.66
N THR A 19 -0.04 -4.37 12.47
CA THR A 19 0.19 -3.58 11.26
C THR A 19 -1.14 -3.20 10.63
N GLY A 20 -1.45 -1.90 10.63
CA GLY A 20 -2.72 -1.37 10.14
C GLY A 20 -2.72 -0.91 8.68
N GLY A 21 -1.55 -0.75 8.06
CA GLY A 21 -1.42 -0.30 6.68
C GLY A 21 0.04 -0.20 6.22
N PHE A 22 0.23 -0.06 4.91
CA PHE A 22 1.55 -0.10 4.27
C PHE A 22 1.75 1.10 3.32
N VAL A 23 2.82 1.89 3.53
CA VAL A 23 3.21 2.97 2.61
C VAL A 23 4.21 2.40 1.59
N THR A 24 3.93 2.55 0.30
CA THR A 24 4.72 1.92 -0.75
C THR A 24 4.83 2.78 -2.02
N HIS A 25 5.90 2.56 -2.79
CA HIS A 25 6.08 3.18 -4.12
C HIS A 25 5.26 2.53 -5.23
N CYS A 26 4.42 1.55 -4.92
CA CYS A 26 3.57 0.87 -5.89
C CYS A 26 4.33 0.04 -6.93
N GLY A 27 5.58 -0.33 -6.65
CA GLY A 27 6.24 -1.40 -7.42
C GLY A 27 5.47 -2.70 -7.25
N TRP A 28 5.35 -3.49 -8.33
CA TRP A 28 4.45 -4.64 -8.35
C TRP A 28 4.69 -5.64 -7.19
N ASN A 29 5.97 -5.93 -6.88
CA ASN A 29 6.32 -6.82 -5.77
C ASN A 29 5.77 -6.33 -4.42
N SER A 30 5.97 -5.05 -4.10
CA SER A 30 5.47 -4.50 -2.84
C SER A 30 3.93 -4.48 -2.79
N LEU A 31 3.26 -4.29 -3.94
CA LEU A 31 1.81 -4.40 -3.98
C LEU A 31 1.34 -5.84 -3.70
N LEU A 32 1.99 -6.84 -4.29
CA LEU A 32 1.68 -8.24 -4.03
C LEU A 32 1.91 -8.61 -2.57
N GLU A 33 2.98 -8.13 -1.93
CA GLU A 33 3.20 -8.32 -0.49
C GLU A 33 2.10 -7.68 0.36
N GLY A 34 1.69 -6.44 0.02
CA GLY A 34 0.58 -5.76 0.71
C GLY A 34 -0.75 -6.49 0.54
N VAL A 35 -1.03 -7.01 -0.66
CA VAL A 35 -2.22 -7.81 -0.96
C VAL A 35 -2.19 -9.14 -0.19
N ALA A 36 -1.08 -9.87 -0.24
CA ALA A 36 -0.92 -11.15 0.45
C ALA A 36 -1.04 -11.00 1.98
N ALA A 37 -0.54 -9.90 2.54
CA ALA A 37 -0.69 -9.56 3.96
C ALA A 37 -2.09 -9.02 4.32
N GLY A 38 -2.92 -8.69 3.33
CA GLY A 38 -4.27 -8.16 3.56
C GLY A 38 -4.29 -6.74 4.11
N LEU A 39 -3.31 -5.92 3.75
CA LEU A 39 -3.15 -4.56 4.25
C LEU A 39 -3.67 -3.50 3.27
N PRO A 40 -4.36 -2.45 3.76
CA PRO A 40 -4.60 -1.28 2.95
C PRO A 40 -3.30 -0.47 2.75
N MET A 41 -3.21 0.25 1.63
CA MET A 41 -1.95 0.89 1.21
C MET A 41 -2.05 2.41 1.04
N VAL A 42 -1.01 3.13 1.45
CA VAL A 42 -0.76 4.49 0.97
C VAL A 42 0.12 4.40 -0.27
N THR A 43 -0.38 4.88 -1.40
CA THR A 43 0.31 4.81 -2.69
C THR A 43 1.17 6.05 -2.92
N TRP A 44 2.45 5.84 -3.20
CA TRP A 44 3.43 6.89 -3.47
C TRP A 44 4.24 6.57 -4.73
N PRO A 45 3.62 6.54 -5.93
CA PRO A 45 4.33 6.24 -7.17
C PRO A 45 5.42 7.28 -7.46
N VAL A 46 6.53 6.82 -8.02
CA VAL A 46 7.71 7.64 -8.36
C VAL A 46 8.08 7.47 -9.85
N GLY A 47 8.00 6.24 -10.38
CA GLY A 47 8.48 5.92 -11.71
C GLY A 47 7.87 4.67 -12.33
N ALA A 48 8.45 4.21 -13.46
CA ALA A 48 8.04 3.01 -14.21
C ALA A 48 6.51 2.87 -14.38
N GLU A 49 5.94 1.71 -14.08
CA GLU A 49 4.52 1.36 -14.15
C GLU A 49 3.72 1.74 -12.89
N GLN A 50 4.39 2.30 -11.87
CA GLN A 50 3.83 2.50 -10.53
C GLN A 50 2.57 3.37 -10.51
N PHE A 51 2.43 4.30 -11.46
CA PHE A 51 1.24 5.13 -11.58
C PHE A 51 0.02 4.33 -12.08
N TYR A 52 0.21 3.32 -12.92
CA TYR A 52 -0.86 2.40 -13.32
C TYR A 52 -1.24 1.49 -12.15
N ASN A 53 -0.23 0.97 -11.45
CA ASN A 53 -0.40 0.18 -10.25
C ASN A 53 -1.16 0.95 -9.14
N GLU A 54 -0.87 2.24 -8.96
CA GLU A 54 -1.64 3.11 -8.08
C GLU A 54 -3.13 3.13 -8.46
N LYS A 55 -3.46 3.24 -9.76
CA LYS A 55 -4.86 3.23 -10.22
C LYS A 55 -5.56 1.92 -9.93
N LEU A 56 -4.87 0.79 -10.12
CA LEU A 56 -5.39 -0.51 -9.73
C LEU A 56 -5.75 -0.53 -8.23
N VAL A 57 -4.82 -0.12 -7.36
CA VAL A 57 -5.03 -0.16 -5.90
C VAL A 57 -6.11 0.82 -5.43
N THR A 58 -6.10 2.05 -5.94
CA THR A 58 -6.94 3.14 -5.44
C THR A 58 -8.34 3.15 -6.06
N GLN A 59 -8.47 2.80 -7.35
CA GLN A 59 -9.73 2.97 -8.08
C GLN A 59 -10.46 1.64 -8.34
N VAL A 60 -9.71 0.58 -8.65
CA VAL A 60 -10.29 -0.74 -9.00
C VAL A 60 -10.47 -1.58 -7.74
N LEU A 61 -9.38 -1.90 -7.04
CA LEU A 61 -9.40 -2.70 -5.81
C LEU A 61 -9.94 -1.90 -4.62
N ARG A 62 -9.80 -0.56 -4.68
CA ARG A 62 -10.21 0.39 -3.63
C ARG A 62 -9.65 0.02 -2.25
N THR A 63 -8.42 -0.48 -2.21
CA THR A 63 -7.70 -0.87 -0.99
C THR A 63 -6.64 0.13 -0.56
N GLY A 64 -6.48 1.25 -1.27
CA GLY A 64 -5.49 2.26 -0.90
C GLY A 64 -5.90 3.70 -1.14
N VAL A 65 -5.03 4.61 -0.70
CA VAL A 65 -5.18 6.06 -0.77
C VAL A 65 -3.91 6.67 -1.34
N SER A 66 -4.04 7.58 -2.30
CA SER A 66 -2.89 8.26 -2.88
C SER A 66 -2.35 9.35 -1.96
N VAL A 67 -1.02 9.40 -1.85
CA VAL A 67 -0.31 10.54 -1.23
C VAL A 67 -0.36 11.80 -2.12
N GLY A 68 -0.83 11.67 -3.37
CA GLY A 68 -0.96 12.76 -4.32
C GLY A 68 0.33 13.07 -5.11
N SER A 69 1.22 12.08 -5.26
CA SER A 69 2.32 12.12 -6.23
C SER A 69 1.74 12.06 -7.64
N LYS A 70 2.18 12.95 -8.54
CA LYS A 70 1.57 13.09 -9.88
C LYS A 70 2.55 13.04 -11.04
N ARG A 71 3.86 13.14 -10.79
CA ARG A 71 4.86 13.23 -11.85
C ARG A 71 5.77 12.02 -11.82
N HIS A 72 6.08 11.52 -13.01
CA HIS A 72 7.20 10.61 -13.23
C HIS A 72 8.47 11.44 -13.15
N VAL A 73 9.12 11.45 -11.99
CA VAL A 73 10.30 12.28 -11.73
C VAL A 73 11.55 11.41 -11.73
N LYS A 74 12.49 11.73 -12.63
CA LYS A 74 13.86 11.20 -12.58
C LYS A 74 14.79 12.04 -11.71
N VAL A 75 14.33 13.20 -11.21
CA VAL A 75 15.13 14.21 -10.50
C VAL A 75 14.39 14.67 -9.23
N MET A 76 15.14 14.97 -8.16
CA MET A 76 14.65 15.41 -6.83
C MET A 76 14.04 16.82 -6.83
N GLU A 77 12.93 17.04 -7.53
CA GLU A 77 12.25 18.35 -7.52
C GLU A 77 10.76 18.28 -7.16
N ASP A 78 10.12 17.11 -7.19
CA ASP A 78 8.69 16.94 -6.88
C ASP A 78 8.49 16.30 -5.50
N PHE A 79 8.65 17.12 -4.44
CA PHE A 79 8.47 16.69 -3.06
C PHE A 79 6.99 16.68 -2.65
N VAL A 80 6.58 15.63 -1.95
CA VAL A 80 5.26 15.57 -1.31
C VAL A 80 5.33 16.22 0.07
N SER A 81 4.44 17.17 0.33
CA SER A 81 4.44 17.90 1.62
C SER A 81 4.03 17.00 2.78
N ARG A 82 4.48 17.33 3.99
CA ARG A 82 4.13 16.58 5.21
C ARG A 82 2.63 16.49 5.43
N GLU A 83 1.88 17.52 5.06
CA GLU A 83 0.42 17.59 5.22
C GLU A 83 -0.28 16.55 4.34
N LYS A 84 0.21 16.34 3.12
CA LYS A 84 -0.31 15.29 2.22
C LYS A 84 -0.01 13.90 2.78
N VAL A 85 1.20 13.68 3.31
CA VAL A 85 1.58 12.41 3.94
C VAL A 85 0.70 12.14 5.17
N GLU A 86 0.56 13.11 6.08
CA GLU A 86 -0.29 12.98 7.26
C GLU A 86 -1.73 12.65 6.86
N LYS A 87 -2.30 13.40 5.90
CA LYS A 87 -3.66 13.19 5.42
C LYS A 87 -3.84 11.77 4.87
N ALA A 88 -2.94 11.29 4.03
CA ALA A 88 -3.05 9.96 3.42
C ALA A 88 -2.92 8.84 4.47
N VAL A 89 -1.99 8.97 5.42
CA VAL A 89 -1.82 7.99 6.50
C VAL A 89 -3.06 7.96 7.41
N ARG A 90 -3.59 9.12 7.80
CA ARG A 90 -4.84 9.21 8.59
C ARG A 90 -6.01 8.60 7.84
N GLU A 91 -6.17 8.91 6.56
CA GLU A 91 -7.26 8.40 5.73
C GLU A 91 -7.23 6.86 5.60
N VAL A 92 -6.05 6.26 5.46
CA VAL A 92 -5.91 4.79 5.40
C VAL A 92 -6.24 4.11 6.73
N LEU A 93 -5.84 4.71 7.86
CA LEU A 93 -5.98 4.07 9.17
C LEU A 93 -7.33 4.33 9.82
N VAL A 94 -7.83 5.56 9.77
CA VAL A 94 -8.98 6.06 10.52
C VAL A 94 -9.91 6.97 9.70
N GLY A 95 -9.74 7.04 8.38
CA GLY A 95 -10.68 7.73 7.48
C GLY A 95 -12.03 7.03 7.41
N GLU A 96 -13.02 7.68 6.80
CA GLU A 96 -14.40 7.20 6.73
C GLU A 96 -14.51 5.81 6.08
N GLU A 97 -13.68 5.53 5.06
CA GLU A 97 -13.66 4.24 4.37
C GLU A 97 -12.60 3.26 4.92
N ALA A 98 -11.88 3.57 6.00
CA ALA A 98 -10.74 2.79 6.46
C ALA A 98 -11.08 1.33 6.77
N GLU A 99 -12.20 1.08 7.47
CA GLU A 99 -12.66 -0.27 7.76
C GLU A 99 -13.03 -1.05 6.50
N GLU A 100 -13.66 -0.38 5.53
CA GLU A 100 -14.05 -1.00 4.28
C GLU A 100 -12.81 -1.33 3.40
N ARG A 101 -11.79 -0.46 3.40
CA ARG A 101 -10.50 -0.78 2.75
C ARG A 101 -9.84 -2.00 3.40
N ARG A 102 -9.83 -2.09 4.74
CA ARG A 102 -9.31 -3.26 5.47
C ARG A 102 -10.07 -4.54 5.10
N ARG A 103 -11.41 -4.47 5.05
CA ARG A 103 -12.25 -5.62 4.65
C ARG A 103 -11.93 -6.09 3.24
N ARG A 104 -11.83 -5.18 2.27
CA ARG A 104 -11.45 -5.50 0.88
C ARG A 104 -10.05 -6.11 0.80
N ALA A 105 -9.08 -5.53 1.53
CA ALA A 105 -7.71 -6.03 1.54
C ALA A 105 -7.62 -7.46 2.11
N LYS A 106 -8.32 -7.75 3.21
CA LYS A 106 -8.42 -9.11 3.78
C LYS A 106 -9.01 -10.11 2.79
N LYS A 107 -10.11 -9.75 2.12
CA LYS A 107 -10.72 -10.61 1.10
C LYS A 107 -9.74 -10.90 -0.04
N LEU A 108 -8.98 -9.91 -0.49
CA LEU A 108 -7.96 -10.13 -1.53
C LEU A 108 -6.80 -11.00 -1.04
N SER A 109 -6.40 -10.91 0.24
CA SER A 109 -5.40 -11.80 0.83
C SER A 109 -5.86 -13.26 0.82
N GLU A 110 -7.12 -13.51 1.21
CA GLU A 110 -7.72 -14.85 1.16
C GLU A 110 -7.72 -15.41 -0.27
N MET A 111 -8.14 -14.60 -1.25
CA MET A 111 -8.12 -14.98 -2.66
C MET A 111 -6.70 -15.23 -3.19
N ALA A 112 -5.74 -14.39 -2.81
CA ALA A 112 -4.35 -14.52 -3.24
C ALA A 112 -3.69 -15.80 -2.69
N LYS A 113 -4.00 -16.18 -1.44
CA LYS A 113 -3.53 -17.42 -0.83
C LYS A 113 -4.17 -18.65 -1.50
N ALA A 114 -5.48 -18.61 -1.71
CA ALA A 114 -6.19 -19.69 -2.40
C ALA A 114 -5.68 -19.92 -3.83
N ALA A 115 -5.35 -18.86 -4.57
CA ALA A 115 -4.87 -18.95 -5.96
C ALA A 115 -3.51 -19.66 -6.13
N VAL A 116 -2.75 -19.88 -5.04
CA VAL A 116 -1.46 -20.59 -5.08
C VAL A 116 -1.51 -21.94 -4.36
N GLU A 117 -2.65 -22.31 -3.80
CA GLU A 117 -2.90 -23.64 -3.23
C GLU A 117 -3.28 -24.65 -4.33
N GLU A 118 -3.32 -25.94 -3.97
CA GLU A 118 -3.69 -26.98 -4.93
C GLU A 118 -5.12 -26.76 -5.46
N GLY A 119 -5.26 -26.62 -6.78
CA GLY A 119 -6.54 -26.38 -7.45
C GLY A 119 -6.99 -24.91 -7.52
N GLY A 120 -6.13 -23.97 -7.13
CA GLY A 120 -6.32 -22.52 -7.28
C GLY A 120 -6.36 -22.01 -8.73
#